data_AF-A0A439U4M3-F1
#
_entry.id   AF-A0A439U4M3-F1
#
_cell.length_a   1.000
_cell.length_b   1.000
_cell.length_c   1.000
_cell.angle_alpha   90.00
_cell.angle_beta   90.00
_cell.angle_gamma   90.00
#
_symmetry.space_group_name_H-M   'P 1'
#
loop_
_entity.id
_entity.type
_entity.pdbx_description
1 polymer ?
#
loop_
_entity_poly.entity_id
_entity_poly.type
_entity_poly.pdbx_seq_one_letter_code
_entity_poly.pdbx_strand_id
1 'polypeptide(L)'
;MATGFEFFERDLRIATAGLEPEEINRTVAAFAKSEVRRVIAEGLAAPTYVRFVNAVEGAAEDSYRAPGAIVYEFTNWALVVNAALAELQKRSPRKSGRFASSFIVIAGGRSVVADFTKIRSDAEIIITNFQPYVRKAEVGMLGVAERYLFAGTARVMANRFRGAFTFTSKFLDVPAGIHSGMPYRLKGHGSNDRISRKSGVLSYPSIIINPVN
;
A
#
# COMPACT_ATOMS: atom_id res chain seq x y z
N MET A 1 -11.07 -2.36 -26.76
CA MET A 1 -11.24 -0.89 -26.82
C MET A 1 -9.86 -0.26 -26.80
N ALA A 2 -9.36 0.14 -27.97
CA ALA A 2 -8.00 0.68 -28.19
C ALA A 2 -8.03 2.06 -28.88
N THR A 3 -9.17 2.73 -28.85
CA THR A 3 -9.46 3.91 -29.69
C THR A 3 -8.80 5.20 -29.20
N GLY A 4 -8.42 5.30 -27.92
CA GLY A 4 -7.77 6.50 -27.39
C GLY A 4 -6.29 6.61 -27.73
N PHE A 5 -5.58 5.47 -27.82
CA PHE A 5 -4.13 5.45 -28.07
C PHE A 5 -3.82 5.70 -29.55
N GLU A 6 -4.59 5.09 -30.46
CA GLU A 6 -4.45 5.29 -31.91
C GLU A 6 -4.70 6.74 -32.34
N PHE A 7 -5.65 7.43 -31.68
CA PHE A 7 -5.92 8.85 -31.96
C PHE A 7 -4.74 9.74 -31.55
N PHE A 8 -4.15 9.48 -30.38
CA PHE A 8 -2.96 10.21 -29.92
C PHE A 8 -1.76 9.97 -30.85
N GLU A 9 -1.54 8.74 -31.31
CA GLU A 9 -0.47 8.41 -32.27
C GLU A 9 -0.61 9.15 -33.60
N ARG A 10 -1.85 9.27 -34.11
CA ARG A 10 -2.12 9.97 -35.37
C ARG A 10 -1.93 11.48 -35.23
N ASP A 11 -2.44 12.06 -34.15
CA ASP A 11 -2.32 13.50 -33.88
C ASP A 11 -0.85 13.89 -33.63
N LEU A 12 -0.08 13.04 -32.93
CA LEU A 12 1.35 13.27 -32.72
C LEU A 12 2.11 13.24 -34.04
N ARG A 13 1.86 12.24 -34.91
CA ARG A 13 2.49 12.14 -36.24
C ARG A 13 2.23 13.35 -37.13
N ILE A 14 1.01 13.88 -37.11
CA ILE A 14 0.61 15.03 -37.92
C ILE A 14 1.25 16.32 -37.37
N ALA A 15 1.31 16.48 -36.05
CA ALA A 15 1.93 17.62 -35.39
C ALA A 15 3.47 17.65 -35.54
N THR A 16 4.11 16.49 -35.69
CA THR A 16 5.57 16.36 -35.75
C THR A 16 6.14 16.23 -37.17
N ALA A 17 5.32 16.35 -38.21
CA ALA A 17 5.73 16.11 -39.61
C ALA A 17 6.81 17.08 -40.16
N GLY A 18 7.26 18.06 -39.37
CA GLY A 18 8.34 18.99 -39.72
C GLY A 18 9.37 19.24 -38.60
N LEU A 19 9.41 18.40 -37.55
CA LEU A 19 10.40 18.51 -36.47
C LEU A 19 11.42 17.37 -36.56
N GLU A 20 12.68 17.67 -36.27
CA GLU A 20 13.73 16.66 -36.17
C GLU A 20 13.37 15.66 -35.04
N PRO A 21 13.41 14.33 -35.30
CA PRO A 21 13.05 13.31 -34.31
C PRO A 21 13.75 13.45 -32.95
N GLU A 22 14.97 13.98 -32.95
CA GLU A 22 15.75 14.24 -31.75
C GLU A 22 15.18 15.39 -30.89
N GLU A 23 14.63 16.42 -31.53
CA GLU A 23 14.04 17.57 -30.87
C GLU A 23 12.69 17.21 -30.23
N ILE A 24 11.91 16.36 -30.89
CA ILE A 24 10.69 15.77 -30.34
C ILE A 24 11.03 14.95 -29.08
N ASN A 25 12.00 14.04 -29.19
CA ASN A 25 12.37 13.19 -28.07
C ASN A 25 12.83 14.00 -26.85
N ARG A 26 13.64 15.05 -27.08
CA ARG A 26 14.13 15.94 -26.02
C ARG A 26 12.99 16.74 -25.38
N THR A 27 12.07 17.25 -26.19
CA THR A 27 10.94 18.05 -25.71
C THR A 27 10.00 17.21 -24.85
N VAL A 28 9.68 15.99 -25.28
CA VAL A 28 8.84 15.06 -24.52
C VAL A 28 9.50 14.67 -23.20
N ALA A 29 10.80 14.34 -23.22
CA ALA A 29 11.54 14.00 -22.00
C ALA A 29 11.60 15.18 -21.00
N ALA A 30 11.83 16.41 -21.49
CA ALA A 30 11.85 17.61 -20.66
C ALA A 30 10.48 17.90 -20.04
N PHE A 31 9.41 17.79 -20.84
CA PHE A 31 8.03 17.94 -20.38
C PHE A 31 7.66 16.90 -19.32
N ALA A 32 8.01 15.64 -19.54
CA ALA A 32 7.76 14.57 -18.57
C ALA A 32 8.48 14.85 -17.23
N LYS A 33 9.73 15.30 -17.26
CA LYS A 33 10.50 15.68 -16.06
C LYS A 33 9.93 16.92 -15.35
N SER A 34 9.37 17.89 -16.06
CA SER A 34 8.73 19.05 -15.42
C SER A 34 7.41 18.68 -14.78
N GLU A 35 6.58 17.91 -15.48
CA GLU A 35 5.26 17.51 -14.98
C GLU A 35 5.36 16.60 -13.75
N VAL A 36 6.25 15.60 -13.76
CA VAL A 36 6.43 14.72 -12.58
C VAL A 36 6.85 15.52 -11.34
N ARG A 37 7.75 16.50 -11.51
CA ARG A 37 8.19 17.39 -10.43
C ARG A 37 7.05 18.28 -9.94
N ARG A 38 6.24 18.81 -10.87
CA ARG A 38 5.08 19.65 -10.55
C ARG A 38 4.06 18.88 -9.72
N VAL A 39 3.62 17.70 -10.16
CA VAL A 39 2.60 16.91 -9.44
C VAL A 39 3.09 16.40 -8.08
N ILE A 40 4.39 16.13 -7.93
CA ILE A 40 5.00 15.81 -6.64
C ILE A 40 5.03 17.04 -5.73
N ALA A 41 5.43 18.20 -6.25
CA ALA A 41 5.49 19.45 -5.48
C ALA A 41 4.11 19.94 -5.03
N GLU A 42 3.08 19.76 -5.87
CA GLU A 42 1.68 20.05 -5.54
C GLU A 42 1.06 19.03 -4.58
N GLY A 43 1.77 17.95 -4.24
CA GLY A 43 1.27 16.88 -3.36
C GLY A 43 0.19 15.99 -4.01
N LEU A 44 0.01 16.09 -5.32
CA LEU A 44 -0.93 15.28 -6.09
C LEU A 44 -0.42 13.85 -6.32
N ALA A 45 0.90 13.67 -6.31
CA ALA A 45 1.56 12.40 -6.55
C ALA A 45 2.59 12.06 -5.46
N ALA A 46 2.84 10.75 -5.26
CA ALA A 46 3.86 10.30 -4.32
C ALA A 46 5.27 10.60 -4.87
N PRO A 47 6.26 10.91 -3.99
CA PRO A 47 7.64 11.17 -4.43
C PRO A 47 8.33 9.91 -4.97
N THR A 48 7.80 8.73 -4.65
CA THR A 48 8.27 7.43 -5.16
C THR A 48 7.32 6.92 -6.23
N TYR A 49 7.87 6.53 -7.38
CA TYR A 49 7.13 6.03 -8.52
C TYR A 49 7.94 5.01 -9.31
N VAL A 50 7.24 4.17 -10.08
CA VAL A 50 7.85 3.35 -11.13
C VAL A 50 7.72 4.10 -12.45
N ARG A 51 8.78 4.10 -13.26
CA ARG A 51 8.81 4.78 -14.55
C ARG A 51 8.96 3.75 -15.65
N PHE A 52 8.17 3.89 -16.71
CA PHE A 52 8.28 3.13 -17.94
C PHE A 52 8.54 4.08 -19.10
N VAL A 53 9.57 3.81 -19.90
CA VAL A 53 9.87 4.57 -21.12
C VAL A 53 9.81 3.59 -22.28
N ASN A 54 8.87 3.80 -23.20
CA ASN A 54 8.60 2.87 -24.30
C ASN A 54 8.44 1.42 -23.82
N ALA A 55 7.64 1.22 -22.76
CA ALA A 55 7.39 -0.05 -22.07
C ALA A 55 8.60 -0.68 -21.36
N VAL A 56 9.76 -0.02 -21.32
CA VAL A 56 10.93 -0.46 -20.54
C VAL A 56 10.88 0.14 -19.15
N GLU A 57 10.76 -0.70 -18.13
CA GLU A 57 10.79 -0.30 -16.72
C GLU A 57 12.15 0.29 -16.33
N GLY A 58 12.14 1.37 -15.54
CA GLY A 58 13.32 2.01 -14.97
C GLY A 58 14.17 2.81 -15.97
N ALA A 59 13.93 2.67 -17.27
CA ALA A 59 14.64 3.41 -18.32
C ALA A 59 14.57 4.92 -18.09
N ALA A 60 15.65 5.64 -18.41
CA ALA A 60 15.72 7.09 -18.23
C ALA A 60 14.76 7.81 -19.20
N GLU A 61 14.16 8.93 -18.81
CA GLU A 61 13.25 9.69 -19.68
C GLU A 61 13.92 10.07 -21.01
N ASP A 62 15.23 10.33 -21.00
CA ASP A 62 16.01 10.73 -22.18
C ASP A 62 16.22 9.57 -23.18
N SER A 63 15.94 8.32 -22.78
CA SER A 63 15.94 7.17 -23.70
C SER A 63 14.66 7.05 -24.51
N TYR A 64 13.71 7.98 -24.34
CA TYR A 64 12.48 8.02 -25.12
C TYR A 64 12.76 8.09 -26.62
N ARG A 65 11.97 7.34 -27.39
CA ARG A 65 11.99 7.35 -28.86
C ARG A 65 10.56 7.45 -29.36
N ALA A 66 10.28 8.47 -30.16
CA ALA A 66 9.00 8.60 -30.83
C ALA A 66 8.87 7.57 -31.99
N PRO A 67 7.67 7.00 -32.22
CA PRO A 67 6.49 7.07 -31.36
C PRO A 67 6.63 6.16 -30.13
N GLY A 68 6.15 6.64 -28.97
CA GLY A 68 6.21 5.91 -27.72
C GLY A 68 5.62 6.71 -26.57
N ALA A 69 5.72 6.21 -25.34
CA ALA A 69 5.18 6.86 -24.13
C ALA A 69 6.15 6.80 -22.94
N ILE A 70 6.08 7.83 -22.09
CA ILE A 70 6.67 7.84 -20.76
C ILE A 70 5.53 7.74 -19.75
N VAL A 71 5.50 6.68 -18.96
CA VAL A 71 4.46 6.41 -17.96
C VAL A 71 5.07 6.43 -16.57
N TYR A 72 4.40 7.12 -15.65
CA TYR A 72 4.73 7.16 -14.23
C TYR A 72 3.61 6.50 -13.43
N GLU A 73 3.95 5.47 -12.68
CA GLU A 73 3.01 4.77 -11.79
C GLU A 73 3.29 5.17 -10.35
N PHE A 74 2.28 5.79 -9.72
CA PHE A 74 2.35 6.27 -8.35
C PHE A 74 1.53 5.37 -7.43
N THR A 75 2.16 4.83 -6.39
CA THR A 75 1.46 4.11 -5.32
C THR A 75 1.24 5.07 -4.14
N ASN A 76 -0.01 5.48 -3.90
CA ASN A 76 -0.31 6.37 -2.78
C ASN A 76 -0.58 5.58 -1.49
N TRP A 77 0.49 5.09 -0.86
CA TRP A 77 0.40 4.38 0.42
C TRP A 77 -0.21 5.20 1.53
N ALA A 78 0.08 6.50 1.59
CA ALA A 78 -0.49 7.38 2.62
C ALA A 78 -2.02 7.39 2.60
N LEU A 79 -2.63 7.52 1.42
CA LEU A 79 -4.08 7.48 1.27
C LEU A 79 -4.66 6.14 1.74
N VAL A 80 -4.08 5.03 1.29
CA VAL A 80 -4.60 3.68 1.53
C VAL A 80 -4.46 3.28 3.00
N VAL A 81 -3.27 3.49 3.57
CA VAL A 81 -2.97 3.14 4.96
C VAL A 81 -3.78 4.00 5.92
N ASN A 82 -3.87 5.31 5.70
CA ASN A 82 -4.69 6.18 6.55
C ASN A 82 -6.17 5.80 6.50
N ALA A 83 -6.69 5.45 5.32
CA ALA A 83 -8.07 4.99 5.19
C ALA A 83 -8.30 3.66 5.93
N ALA A 84 -7.35 2.71 5.87
CA ALA A 84 -7.43 1.45 6.60
C ALA A 84 -7.37 1.66 8.12
N LEU A 85 -6.45 2.51 8.60
CA LEU A 85 -6.31 2.87 10.01
C LEU A 85 -7.58 3.54 10.54
N ALA A 86 -8.16 4.47 9.79
CA ALA A 86 -9.41 5.14 10.16
C ALA A 86 -10.57 4.13 10.29
N GLU A 87 -10.69 3.17 9.37
CA GLU A 87 -11.72 2.14 9.42
C GLU A 87 -11.50 1.16 10.60
N LEU A 88 -10.25 0.79 10.90
CA LEU A 88 -9.90 -0.01 12.07
C LEU A 88 -10.21 0.72 13.38
N GLN A 89 -9.89 2.01 13.48
CA GLN A 89 -10.19 2.86 14.63
C GLN A 89 -11.70 3.03 14.83
N LYS A 90 -12.47 3.15 13.73
CA LYS A 90 -13.93 3.20 13.77
C LYS A 90 -14.54 1.91 14.32
N ARG A 91 -14.02 0.75 13.91
CA ARG A 91 -14.49 -0.59 14.32
C ARG A 91 -13.99 -1.04 15.69
N SER A 92 -13.03 -0.32 16.25
CA SER A 92 -12.37 -0.69 17.50
C SER A 92 -13.32 -0.58 18.71
N PRO A 93 -13.24 -1.52 19.68
CA PRO A 93 -13.98 -1.41 20.93
C PRO A 93 -13.59 -0.14 21.69
N ARG A 94 -14.59 0.64 22.11
CA ARG A 94 -14.39 1.91 22.82
C ARG A 94 -14.73 1.73 24.30
N LYS A 95 -13.69 1.55 25.12
CA LYS A 95 -13.76 1.69 26.59
C LYS A 95 -12.86 2.82 27.07
N SER A 96 -11.56 2.73 26.79
CA SER A 96 -10.55 3.75 27.16
C SER A 96 -9.80 4.35 25.96
N GLY A 97 -10.15 3.96 24.73
CA GLY A 97 -9.44 4.39 23.50
C GLY A 97 -8.09 3.71 23.26
N ARG A 98 -7.46 3.12 24.28
CA ARG A 98 -6.15 2.44 24.19
C ARG A 98 -6.04 1.45 23.04
N PHE A 99 -7.08 0.67 22.79
CA PHE A 99 -7.05 -0.29 21.68
C PHE A 99 -6.99 0.41 20.32
N ALA A 100 -7.84 1.41 20.10
CA ALA A 100 -7.91 2.17 18.85
C ALA A 100 -6.61 2.94 18.55
N SER A 101 -5.85 3.33 19.58
CA SER A 101 -4.58 4.03 19.44
C SER A 101 -3.36 3.11 19.30
N SER A 102 -3.55 1.79 19.27
CA SER A 102 -2.44 0.81 19.33
C SER A 102 -2.22 0.06 18.01
N PHE A 103 -2.75 0.57 16.91
CA PHE A 103 -2.42 0.05 15.58
C PHE A 103 -1.02 0.48 15.18
N ILE A 104 -0.31 -0.43 14.53
CA ILE A 104 1.00 -0.19 13.92
C ILE A 104 0.97 -0.64 12.48
N VAL A 105 1.82 -0.02 11.67
CA VAL A 105 2.00 -0.32 10.25
C VAL A 105 3.41 -0.82 10.07
N ILE A 106 3.55 -2.00 9.45
CA ILE A 106 4.82 -2.63 9.15
C ILE A 106 4.97 -2.63 7.62
N ALA A 107 6.10 -2.12 7.12
CA ALA A 107 6.41 -2.13 5.69
C ALA A 107 7.54 -3.13 5.38
N GLY A 108 7.38 -3.87 4.28
CA GLY A 108 8.36 -4.86 3.81
C GLY A 108 8.64 -5.97 4.83
N GLY A 109 7.68 -6.25 5.71
CA GLY A 109 7.75 -7.28 6.76
C GLY A 109 8.78 -7.05 7.87
N ARG A 110 9.44 -5.88 7.94
CA ARG A 110 10.62 -5.69 8.82
C ARG A 110 10.61 -4.43 9.68
N SER A 111 9.96 -3.35 9.23
CA SER A 111 10.07 -2.06 9.91
C SER A 111 8.70 -1.48 10.23
N VAL A 112 8.51 -1.06 11.48
CA VAL A 112 7.37 -0.23 11.85
C VAL A 112 7.59 1.16 11.26
N VAL A 113 6.60 1.65 10.51
CA VAL A 113 6.66 2.93 9.81
C VAL A 113 5.52 3.84 10.28
N ALA A 114 5.82 5.14 10.36
CA ALA A 114 4.84 6.19 10.67
C ALA A 114 4.72 7.22 9.53
N ASP A 115 5.75 7.34 8.69
CA ASP A 115 5.73 8.17 7.48
C ASP A 115 5.46 7.29 6.26
N PHE A 116 4.22 7.34 5.76
CA PHE A 116 3.76 6.49 4.66
C PHE A 116 4.17 7.02 3.28
N THR A 117 4.72 8.24 3.20
CA THR A 117 5.12 8.86 1.92
C THR A 117 6.45 8.32 1.38
N LYS A 118 7.23 7.63 2.24
CA LYS A 118 8.54 7.08 1.93
C LYS A 118 8.52 5.57 1.69
N ILE A 119 7.33 4.98 1.65
CA ILE A 119 7.16 3.56 1.41
C ILE A 119 7.34 3.30 -0.08
N ARG A 120 8.16 2.31 -0.43
CA ARG A 120 8.33 1.87 -1.83
C ARG A 120 6.99 1.46 -2.44
N SER A 121 6.81 1.75 -3.73
CA SER A 121 5.58 1.46 -4.46
C SER A 121 5.18 -0.02 -4.45
N ASP A 122 6.17 -0.92 -4.41
CA ASP A 122 6.01 -2.38 -4.46
C ASP A 122 5.97 -3.06 -3.08
N ALA A 123 6.00 -2.29 -1.99
CA ALA A 123 6.11 -2.86 -0.64
C ALA A 123 4.85 -3.62 -0.20
N GLU A 124 5.03 -4.74 0.49
CA GLU A 124 3.95 -5.33 1.29
C GLU A 124 3.74 -4.50 2.56
N ILE A 125 2.48 -4.13 2.84
CA ILE A 125 2.09 -3.45 4.08
C ILE A 125 1.27 -4.38 4.97
N ILE A 126 1.64 -4.43 6.24
CA ILE A 126 0.93 -5.18 7.27
C ILE A 126 0.44 -4.18 8.33
N ILE A 127 -0.86 -4.14 8.57
CA ILE A 127 -1.45 -3.39 9.68
C ILE A 127 -1.91 -4.36 10.76
N THR A 128 -1.41 -4.17 11.98
CA THR A 128 -1.78 -4.98 13.16
C THR A 128 -1.91 -4.12 14.41
N ASN A 129 -2.23 -4.72 15.55
CA ASN A 129 -2.33 -4.03 16.84
C ASN A 129 -1.50 -4.78 17.89
N PHE A 130 -0.63 -4.06 18.59
CA PHE A 130 0.32 -4.69 19.52
C PHE A 130 -0.29 -5.03 20.89
N GLN A 131 -1.57 -4.71 21.15
CA GLN A 131 -2.18 -5.01 22.45
C GLN A 131 -2.34 -6.53 22.65
N PRO A 132 -2.01 -7.08 23.83
CA PRO A 132 -2.08 -8.53 24.12
C PRO A 132 -3.46 -9.18 23.93
N TYR A 133 -4.51 -8.38 23.91
CA TYR A 133 -5.90 -8.82 23.79
C TYR A 133 -6.48 -8.61 22.38
N VAL A 134 -5.67 -8.22 21.39
CA VAL A 134 -6.12 -8.00 20.00
C VAL A 134 -6.81 -9.22 19.40
N ARG A 135 -6.29 -10.42 19.65
CA ARG A 135 -6.92 -11.66 19.17
C ARG A 135 -8.33 -11.82 19.72
N LYS A 136 -8.52 -11.54 21.02
CA LYS A 136 -9.83 -11.60 21.67
C LYS A 136 -10.82 -10.62 21.04
N ALA A 137 -10.35 -9.46 20.57
CA ALA A 137 -11.19 -8.53 19.82
C ALA A 137 -11.63 -9.12 18.48
N GLU A 138 -10.71 -9.67 17.69
CA GLU A 138 -11.04 -10.22 16.36
C GLU A 138 -11.92 -11.47 16.42
N VAL A 139 -11.73 -12.34 17.42
CA VAL A 139 -12.54 -13.56 17.61
C VAL A 139 -13.84 -13.34 18.39
N GLY A 140 -14.19 -12.08 18.65
CA GLY A 140 -15.49 -11.71 19.22
C GLY A 140 -15.65 -11.84 20.74
N MET A 141 -14.56 -12.00 21.49
CA MET A 141 -14.61 -12.18 22.96
C MET A 141 -14.62 -10.87 23.76
N LEU A 142 -14.58 -9.69 23.11
CA LEU A 142 -14.53 -8.38 23.77
C LEU A 142 -15.73 -7.47 23.47
N GLY A 143 -16.92 -8.05 23.26
CA GLY A 143 -18.12 -7.29 22.91
C GLY A 143 -18.06 -6.68 21.50
N VAL A 144 -17.19 -7.22 20.64
CA VAL A 144 -17.08 -6.92 19.22
C VAL A 144 -17.57 -8.16 18.48
N ALA A 145 -18.28 -8.02 17.36
CA ALA A 145 -18.67 -9.18 16.56
C ALA A 145 -17.43 -9.89 16.00
N GLU A 146 -17.46 -11.22 15.92
CA GLU A 146 -16.38 -12.00 15.33
C GLU A 146 -16.09 -11.51 13.88
N ARG A 147 -14.80 -11.40 13.55
CA ARG A 147 -14.30 -10.96 12.22
C ARG A 147 -14.76 -9.57 11.80
N TYR A 148 -15.31 -8.77 12.72
CA TYR A 148 -15.75 -7.42 12.43
C TYR A 148 -14.60 -6.42 12.24
N LEU A 149 -13.48 -6.63 12.92
CA LEU A 149 -12.38 -5.67 13.00
C LEU A 149 -11.42 -5.79 11.81
N PHE A 150 -10.53 -6.78 11.79
CA PHE A 150 -9.52 -6.93 10.72
C PHE A 150 -10.12 -7.48 9.43
N ALA A 151 -10.87 -8.59 9.51
CA ALA A 151 -11.51 -9.16 8.33
C ALA A 151 -12.60 -8.24 7.74
N GLY A 152 -13.39 -7.60 8.60
CA GLY A 152 -14.38 -6.61 8.20
C GLY A 152 -13.76 -5.40 7.53
N THR A 153 -12.67 -4.86 8.08
CA THR A 153 -11.93 -3.76 7.43
C THR A 153 -11.36 -4.20 6.09
N ALA A 154 -10.69 -5.36 6.02
CA ALA A 154 -10.12 -5.87 4.77
C ALA A 154 -11.19 -5.96 3.67
N ARG A 155 -12.40 -6.43 3.99
CA ARG A 155 -13.52 -6.49 3.04
C ARG A 155 -13.97 -5.12 2.55
N VAL A 156 -14.11 -4.13 3.43
CA VAL A 156 -14.50 -2.76 3.04
C VAL A 156 -13.42 -2.12 2.18
N MET A 157 -12.17 -2.28 2.56
CA MET A 157 -11.03 -1.68 1.86
C MET A 157 -10.80 -2.33 0.49
N ALA A 158 -10.93 -3.66 0.39
CA ALA A 158 -10.87 -4.38 -0.89
C ALA A 158 -11.94 -3.91 -1.89
N ASN A 159 -13.13 -3.54 -1.40
CA ASN A 159 -14.15 -2.95 -2.26
C ASN A 159 -13.81 -1.51 -2.65
N ARG A 160 -13.31 -0.70 -1.71
CA ARG A 160 -12.99 0.72 -1.94
C ARG A 160 -11.82 0.92 -2.91
N PHE A 161 -10.80 0.07 -2.83
CA PHE A 161 -9.56 0.17 -3.62
C PHE A 161 -9.43 -0.98 -4.64
N ARG A 162 -10.57 -1.49 -5.12
CA ARG A 162 -10.64 -2.58 -6.09
C ARG A 162 -9.82 -2.23 -7.34
N GLY A 163 -8.97 -3.16 -7.77
CA GLY A 163 -8.14 -3.02 -8.97
C GLY A 163 -6.82 -2.29 -8.73
N ALA A 164 -6.63 -1.63 -7.59
CA ALA A 164 -5.36 -0.99 -7.23
C ALA A 164 -4.63 -1.71 -6.08
N PHE A 165 -5.37 -2.26 -5.11
CA PHE A 165 -4.78 -2.96 -3.97
C PHE A 165 -5.59 -4.22 -3.60
N THR A 166 -4.87 -5.23 -3.11
CA THR A 166 -5.46 -6.41 -2.45
C THR A 166 -5.42 -6.23 -0.94
N PHE A 167 -6.44 -6.72 -0.24
CA PHE A 167 -6.51 -6.69 1.23
C PHE A 167 -6.85 -8.08 1.75
N THR A 168 -5.96 -8.66 2.55
CA THR A 168 -6.14 -10.00 3.10
C THR A 168 -6.01 -9.98 4.62
N SER A 169 -7.02 -10.50 5.32
CA SER A 169 -6.95 -10.66 6.77
C SER A 169 -6.33 -12.02 7.13
N LYS A 170 -5.26 -12.03 7.92
CA LYS A 170 -4.60 -13.24 8.43
C LYS A 170 -4.14 -13.07 9.87
N PHE A 171 -4.03 -14.18 10.59
CA PHE A 171 -3.29 -14.22 11.85
C PHE A 171 -1.83 -14.50 11.55
N LEU A 172 -0.95 -13.59 11.97
CA LEU A 172 0.49 -13.64 11.72
C LEU A 172 1.26 -13.91 13.00
N ASP A 173 2.37 -14.63 12.87
CA ASP A 173 3.41 -14.64 13.90
C ASP A 173 4.31 -13.43 13.66
N VAL A 174 4.45 -12.57 14.66
CA VAL A 174 5.25 -11.34 14.54
C VAL A 174 6.51 -11.51 15.36
N PRO A 175 7.70 -11.49 14.73
CA PRO A 175 8.95 -11.78 15.41
C PRO A 175 9.32 -10.70 16.43
N ALA A 176 10.20 -11.05 17.36
CA ALA A 176 10.78 -10.11 18.30
C ALA A 176 11.58 -9.03 17.57
N GLY A 177 11.62 -7.83 18.15
CA GLY A 177 12.35 -6.67 17.59
C GLY A 177 11.54 -5.80 16.64
N ILE A 178 10.35 -6.22 16.19
CA ILE A 178 9.46 -5.38 15.38
C ILE A 178 8.85 -4.24 16.21
N HIS A 179 8.37 -4.55 17.41
CA HIS A 179 7.80 -3.58 18.34
C HIS A 179 8.07 -4.05 19.77
N SER A 180 8.30 -3.12 20.70
CA SER A 180 8.67 -3.44 22.10
C SER A 180 7.62 -4.26 22.85
N GLY A 181 6.35 -4.14 22.46
CA GLY A 181 5.24 -4.95 22.97
C GLY A 181 5.02 -6.31 22.26
N MET A 182 5.89 -6.71 21.32
CA MET A 182 5.70 -7.91 20.48
C MET A 182 6.98 -8.77 20.41
N PRO A 183 6.86 -10.11 20.38
CA PRO A 183 5.64 -10.89 20.54
C PRO A 183 5.21 -11.00 22.01
N TYR A 184 3.90 -10.98 22.25
CA TYR A 184 3.34 -11.22 23.57
C TYR A 184 3.36 -12.70 23.90
N ARG A 185 3.98 -13.07 25.02
CA ARG A 185 3.98 -14.44 25.56
C ARG A 185 2.68 -14.72 26.32
N LEU A 186 1.98 -15.79 25.95
CA LEU A 186 0.75 -16.18 26.61
C LEU A 186 1.05 -16.70 28.02
N LYS A 187 0.28 -16.22 29.01
CA LYS A 187 0.46 -16.57 30.43
C LYS A 187 -0.20 -17.90 30.83
N GLY A 188 -0.92 -18.57 29.93
CA GLY A 188 -1.66 -19.78 30.23
C GLY A 188 -1.52 -20.85 29.15
N HIS A 189 -1.60 -22.12 29.57
CA HIS A 189 -1.58 -23.28 28.69
C HIS A 189 -3.00 -23.52 28.14
N GLY A 190 -3.27 -23.12 26.89
CA GLY A 190 -4.60 -23.40 26.31
C GLY A 190 -5.03 -22.53 25.13
N SER A 191 -4.12 -22.09 24.25
CA SER A 191 -4.59 -21.53 22.98
C SER A 191 -5.03 -22.66 22.06
N ASN A 192 -6.20 -22.58 21.43
CA ASN A 192 -6.59 -23.54 20.38
C ASN A 192 -5.89 -23.24 19.03
N ASP A 193 -5.26 -22.08 18.92
CA ASP A 193 -4.55 -21.60 17.74
C ASP A 193 -3.26 -22.38 17.46
N ARG A 194 -3.06 -22.81 16.19
CA ARG A 194 -1.87 -23.61 15.82
C ARG A 194 -0.55 -22.88 16.08
N ILE A 195 -0.48 -21.59 15.73
CA ILE A 195 0.75 -20.77 15.91
C ILE A 195 1.03 -20.68 17.41
N SER A 196 0.04 -20.23 18.19
CA SER A 196 0.21 -20.03 19.62
C SER A 196 0.51 -21.31 20.40
N ARG A 197 -0.03 -22.47 19.99
CA ARG A 197 0.28 -23.77 20.61
C ARG A 197 1.72 -24.18 20.40
N LYS A 198 2.27 -23.91 19.22
CA LYS A 198 3.63 -24.33 18.86
C LYS A 198 4.68 -23.43 19.50
N SER A 199 4.44 -22.12 19.56
CA SER A 199 5.45 -21.14 19.97
C SER A 199 5.25 -20.56 21.37
N GLY A 200 4.07 -20.71 21.97
CA GLY A 200 3.69 -20.03 23.21
C GLY A 200 3.51 -18.51 23.08
N VAL A 201 3.60 -17.97 21.86
CA VAL A 201 3.38 -16.55 21.57
C VAL A 201 2.03 -16.29 20.92
N LEU A 202 1.49 -15.11 21.14
CA LEU A 202 0.24 -14.68 20.53
C LEU A 202 0.38 -14.55 19.00
N SER A 203 -0.57 -15.11 18.26
CA SER A 203 -0.74 -14.75 16.84
C SER A 203 -1.61 -13.51 16.69
N TYR A 204 -1.15 -12.59 15.84
CA TYR A 204 -1.71 -11.26 15.69
C TYR A 204 -2.62 -11.19 14.46
N PRO A 205 -3.92 -10.89 14.61
CA PRO A 205 -4.76 -10.59 13.45
C PRO A 205 -4.20 -9.34 12.76
N SER A 206 -4.13 -9.40 11.45
CA SER A 206 -3.44 -8.42 10.62
C SER A 206 -4.15 -8.28 9.28
N ILE A 207 -4.13 -7.07 8.71
CA ILE A 207 -4.47 -6.83 7.31
C ILE A 207 -3.16 -6.75 6.55
N ILE A 208 -3.03 -7.58 5.52
CA ILE A 208 -1.94 -7.54 4.55
C ILE A 208 -2.47 -6.80 3.32
N ILE A 209 -1.74 -5.80 2.86
CA ILE A 209 -2.07 -4.95 1.73
C ILE A 209 -0.93 -5.03 0.72
N ASN A 210 -1.26 -5.39 -0.52
CA ASN A 210 -0.32 -5.41 -1.63
C ASN A 210 -0.89 -4.61 -2.81
N PRO A 211 -0.06 -3.88 -3.57
CA PRO A 211 -0.49 -3.31 -4.84
C PRO A 211 -0.90 -4.43 -5.81
N VAL A 212 -1.87 -4.14 -6.67
CA VAL A 212 -2.21 -5.01 -7.81
C VAL A 212 -1.26 -4.61 -8.94
N ASN A 213 -0.35 -5.51 -9.28
CA ASN A 213 0.52 -5.39 -10.45
C ASN A 213 -0.13 -6.07 -11.66
#